data_AF-A0AAD5DT28-F1
#
_entry.id   AF-A0AAD5DT28-F1
#
_cell.length_a   1.000
_cell.length_b   1.000
_cell.length_c   1.000
_cell.angle_alpha   90.00
_cell.angle_beta   90.00
_cell.angle_gamma   90.00
#
_symmetry.space_group_name_H-M   'P 1'
#
loop_
_entity.id
_entity.type
_entity.pdbx_description
1 polymer ?
#
loop_
_entity_poly.entity_id
_entity_poly.type
_entity_poly.pdbx_seq_one_letter_code
_entity_poly.pdbx_strand_id
1 'polypeptide(L)'
;MLGQALRRSGAASRLLSQCIPSSSSAPVQQLAQQLQQQAGFAKKGGETVDSRLQKVLKMLEPREVEEIEISAEDYAEGVRRSKEYSRRKMQEHREWQTDLTTKLKLKLAAIAALPPHLAAAAQVPDDELFPLNRQMFNDTPPIEGFGQAPVAAQQGGRKLGTKHR
;
A
#
# COMPACT_ATOMS: atom_id res chain seq x y z
N MET A 1 7.40 40.77 27.85
CA MET A 1 6.55 40.35 26.71
C MET A 1 5.97 38.96 27.04
N LEU A 2 5.22 38.78 28.14
CA LEU A 2 3.76 38.79 28.20
C LEU A 2 3.04 38.07 27.05
N GLY A 3 2.62 36.83 27.34
CA GLY A 3 1.26 36.31 27.09
C GLY A 3 0.87 35.90 25.67
N GLN A 4 0.47 34.64 25.47
CA GLN A 4 -0.91 34.17 25.71
C GLN A 4 -1.09 32.76 25.13
N ALA A 5 -1.47 31.82 25.99
CA ALA A 5 -1.97 30.50 25.61
C ALA A 5 -3.49 30.57 25.46
N LEU A 6 -4.02 30.21 24.30
CA LEU A 6 -5.46 30.20 24.04
C LEU A 6 -6.03 28.80 24.27
N ARG A 7 -6.62 28.59 25.45
CA ARG A 7 -7.54 27.47 25.73
C ARG A 7 -8.93 27.86 25.22
N ARG A 8 -9.57 27.00 24.43
CA ARG A 8 -11.02 27.10 24.16
C ARG A 8 -11.68 25.77 24.49
N SER A 9 -12.21 25.71 25.71
CA SER A 9 -13.24 24.78 26.15
C SER A 9 -14.59 25.26 25.62
N GLY A 10 -15.36 24.37 24.99
CA GLY A 10 -16.74 24.61 24.57
C GLY A 10 -17.61 23.43 24.93
N ALA A 11 -18.03 23.35 26.19
CA ALA A 11 -19.08 22.46 26.64
C ALA A 11 -20.44 23.06 26.27
N ALA A 12 -21.21 22.40 25.42
CA ALA A 12 -22.61 22.72 25.17
C ALA A 12 -23.45 21.54 25.68
N SER A 13 -23.94 21.69 26.91
CA SER A 13 -24.96 20.85 27.50
C SER A 13 -26.33 21.54 27.34
N ARG A 14 -27.36 20.69 27.17
CA ARG A 14 -28.74 20.87 27.64
C ARG A 14 -29.67 21.81 26.85
N LEU A 15 -30.63 21.23 26.12
CA LEU A 15 -32.05 21.08 26.51
C LEU A 15 -32.92 20.76 25.29
N LEU A 16 -34.01 20.02 25.54
CA LEU A 16 -35.27 19.82 24.80
C LEU A 16 -35.58 18.31 24.76
N SER A 17 -36.79 17.83 24.94
CA SER A 17 -38.02 18.35 25.54
C SER A 17 -38.86 17.09 25.70
N GLN A 18 -39.48 16.92 26.87
CA GLN A 18 -40.34 15.79 27.16
C GLN A 18 -41.63 15.92 26.33
N CYS A 19 -41.94 14.91 25.51
CA CYS A 19 -43.28 14.70 24.96
C CYS A 19 -43.57 13.19 24.99
N ILE A 20 -44.39 12.77 25.96
CA ILE A 20 -45.01 11.44 25.98
C ILE A 20 -46.37 11.58 25.29
N PRO A 21 -46.71 10.72 24.31
CA PRO A 21 -48.09 10.38 24.03
C PRO A 21 -48.43 9.02 24.64
N SER A 22 -49.49 9.05 25.43
CA SER A 22 -50.21 7.93 26.02
C SER A 22 -51.02 7.12 24.99
N SER A 23 -51.26 5.86 25.36
CA SER A 23 -52.43 5.01 25.06
C SER A 23 -52.72 4.52 23.63
N SER A 24 -52.74 3.18 23.55
CA SER A 24 -53.66 2.30 22.79
C SER A 24 -53.69 2.34 21.26
N SER A 25 -53.15 1.29 20.63
CA SER A 25 -53.94 0.40 19.76
C SER A 25 -53.14 -0.88 19.43
N ALA A 26 -53.68 -2.03 19.84
CA ALA A 26 -53.05 -3.34 19.74
C ALA A 26 -53.04 -4.05 18.36
N PRO A 27 -53.62 -3.55 17.23
CA PRO A 27 -53.54 -4.31 15.97
C PRO A 27 -52.36 -3.91 15.06
N VAL A 28 -51.75 -2.74 15.23
CA VAL A 28 -50.61 -2.29 14.38
C VAL A 28 -49.31 -3.01 14.75
N GLN A 29 -49.11 -3.31 16.05
CA GLN A 29 -47.94 -4.04 16.53
C GLN A 29 -47.95 -5.51 16.06
N GLN A 30 -49.13 -6.13 15.96
CA GLN A 30 -49.26 -7.51 15.51
C GLN A 30 -49.01 -7.67 14.00
N LEU A 31 -49.47 -6.70 13.19
CA LEU A 31 -49.16 -6.69 11.75
C LEU A 31 -47.66 -6.47 11.48
N ALA A 32 -47.01 -5.60 12.27
CA ALA A 32 -45.56 -5.38 12.20
C ALA A 32 -44.77 -6.64 12.60
N GLN A 33 -45.22 -7.37 13.63
CA GLN A 33 -44.64 -8.65 14.03
C GLN A 33 -44.82 -9.73 12.95
N GLN A 34 -45.97 -9.77 12.28
CA GLN A 34 -46.25 -10.73 11.22
C GLN A 34 -45.42 -10.45 9.94
N LEU A 35 -45.23 -9.18 9.57
CA LEU A 35 -44.33 -8.78 8.49
C LEU A 35 -42.86 -9.08 8.83
N GLN A 36 -42.45 -8.93 10.10
CA GLN A 36 -41.12 -9.35 10.56
C GLN A 36 -40.91 -10.87 10.46
N GLN A 37 -41.94 -11.66 10.72
CA GLN A 37 -41.89 -13.12 10.57
C GLN A 37 -41.83 -13.56 9.10
N GLN A 38 -42.52 -12.86 8.19
CA GLN A 38 -42.45 -13.13 6.74
C GLN A 38 -41.14 -12.65 6.10
N ALA A 39 -40.56 -11.55 6.59
CA ALA A 39 -39.22 -11.11 6.22
C ALA A 39 -38.11 -12.05 6.73
N GLY A 40 -38.43 -12.95 7.66
CA GLY A 40 -37.53 -13.98 8.19
C GLY A 40 -37.20 -15.11 7.20
N PHE A 41 -37.97 -15.30 6.14
CA PHE A 41 -37.83 -16.45 5.23
C PHE A 41 -37.04 -16.19 3.93
N ALA A 42 -36.52 -14.97 3.71
CA ALA A 42 -35.80 -14.60 2.48
C ALA A 42 -34.31 -14.30 2.67
N LYS A 43 -33.69 -14.63 3.81
CA LYS A 43 -32.24 -14.44 4.00
C LYS A 43 -31.45 -15.67 3.57
N LYS A 44 -31.49 -15.99 2.27
CA LYS A 44 -30.51 -16.91 1.66
C LYS A 44 -29.13 -16.26 1.76
N GLY A 45 -28.20 -16.99 2.36
CA GLY A 45 -26.89 -16.53 2.82
C GLY A 45 -25.99 -15.98 1.72
N GLY A 46 -25.92 -14.66 1.66
CA GLY A 46 -24.90 -13.90 0.96
C GLY A 46 -24.71 -12.55 1.66
N GLU A 47 -23.47 -12.10 1.82
CA GLU A 47 -23.21 -10.72 2.25
C GLU A 47 -23.81 -9.76 1.22
N THR A 48 -24.71 -8.87 1.66
CA THR A 48 -25.15 -7.77 0.82
C THR A 48 -23.96 -6.86 0.53
N VAL A 49 -23.96 -6.18 -0.62
CA VAL A 49 -22.89 -5.23 -0.99
C VAL A 49 -22.68 -4.20 0.13
N ASP A 50 -23.76 -3.76 0.77
CA ASP A 50 -23.74 -2.83 1.89
C ASP A 50 -23.03 -3.40 3.13
N SER A 51 -23.19 -4.69 3.41
CA SER A 51 -22.52 -5.35 4.55
C SER A 51 -21.02 -5.53 4.33
N ARG A 52 -20.59 -5.85 3.10
CA ARG A 52 -19.18 -5.89 2.72
C ARG A 52 -18.57 -4.50 2.74
N LEU A 53 -19.30 -3.50 2.25
CA LEU A 53 -18.89 -2.10 2.29
C LEU A 53 -18.70 -1.63 3.74
N GLN A 54 -19.65 -1.92 4.63
CA GLN A 54 -19.53 -1.59 6.06
C GLN A 54 -18.31 -2.25 6.71
N LYS A 55 -17.95 -3.49 6.34
CA LYS A 55 -16.74 -4.15 6.82
C LYS A 55 -15.46 -3.46 6.33
N VAL A 56 -15.40 -3.05 5.07
CA VAL A 56 -14.26 -2.30 4.52
C VAL A 56 -14.14 -0.93 5.18
N LEU A 57 -15.27 -0.23 5.38
CA LEU A 57 -15.29 1.05 6.10
C LEU A 57 -14.78 0.89 7.53
N LYS A 58 -15.19 -0.17 8.22
CA LYS A 58 -14.69 -0.51 9.56
C LYS A 58 -13.18 -0.84 9.60
N MET A 59 -12.59 -1.31 8.50
CA MET A 59 -11.14 -1.52 8.43
C MET A 59 -10.35 -0.22 8.29
N LEU A 60 -10.97 0.81 7.71
CA LEU A 60 -10.38 2.14 7.53
C LEU A 60 -10.54 3.02 8.78
N GLU A 61 -11.45 2.67 9.68
CA GLU A 61 -11.61 3.36 10.96
C GLU A 61 -10.28 3.31 11.74
N PRO A 62 -9.82 4.46 12.28
CA PRO A 62 -8.57 4.51 13.03
C PRO A 62 -8.70 3.61 14.26
N ARG A 63 -7.71 2.75 14.45
CA ARG A 63 -7.60 1.96 15.67
C ARG A 63 -6.79 2.75 16.67
N GLU A 64 -7.32 2.91 17.87
CA GLU A 64 -6.57 3.44 19.00
C GLU A 64 -5.48 2.40 19.34
N VAL A 65 -4.22 2.81 19.20
CA VAL A 65 -3.07 2.02 19.61
C VAL A 65 -2.61 2.58 20.95
N GLU A 66 -2.47 1.72 21.94
CA GLU A 66 -2.01 2.12 23.28
C GLU A 66 -0.58 2.67 23.21
N GLU A 67 -0.34 3.79 23.89
CA GLU A 67 0.99 4.38 24.00
C GLU A 67 1.87 3.48 24.89
N ILE A 68 2.97 2.98 24.32
CA ILE A 68 3.91 2.12 25.04
C ILE A 68 4.85 3.03 25.87
N GLU A 69 4.84 2.87 27.18
CA GLU A 69 5.80 3.51 28.07
C GLU A 69 7.19 2.88 27.87
N ILE A 70 8.15 3.67 27.39
CA ILE A 70 9.52 3.22 27.13
C ILE A 70 10.38 3.60 28.35
N SER A 71 11.23 2.67 28.80
CA SER A 71 12.20 2.97 29.86
C SER A 71 13.19 4.05 29.41
N ALA A 72 13.71 4.85 30.35
CA ALA A 72 14.67 5.91 30.00
C ALA A 72 15.96 5.35 29.34
N GLU A 73 16.34 4.12 29.70
CA GLU A 73 17.50 3.41 29.15
C GLU A 73 17.25 3.02 27.68
N ASP A 74 16.13 2.36 27.40
CA ASP A 74 15.74 1.96 26.04
C ASP A 74 15.59 3.17 25.11
N TYR A 75 15.07 4.29 25.63
CA TYR A 75 14.97 5.53 24.88
C TYR A 75 16.36 6.08 24.50
N ALA A 76 17.30 6.13 25.44
CA ALA A 76 18.65 6.60 25.19
C ALA A 76 19.38 5.71 24.17
N GLU A 77 19.22 4.39 24.26
CA GLU A 77 19.74 3.44 23.26
C GLU A 77 19.11 3.65 21.88
N GLY A 78 17.80 3.85 21.81
CA GLY A 78 17.07 4.14 20.59
C GLY A 78 17.60 5.40 19.90
N VAL A 79 17.84 6.46 20.66
CA VAL A 79 18.43 7.71 20.14
C VAL A 79 19.85 7.47 19.61
N ARG A 80 20.67 6.69 20.31
CA ARG A 80 22.03 6.35 19.85
C ARG A 80 21.98 5.59 18.53
N ARG A 81 21.15 4.53 18.46
CA ARG A 81 20.95 3.69 17.26
C ARG A 81 20.45 4.49 16.07
N SER A 82 19.51 5.42 16.30
CA SER A 82 18.98 6.31 15.27
C SER A 82 20.07 7.23 14.68
N LYS A 83 20.91 7.83 15.53
CA LYS A 83 22.03 8.67 15.09
C LYS A 83 23.08 7.88 14.31
N GLU A 84 23.41 6.68 14.78
CA GLU A 84 24.34 5.77 14.09
C GLU A 84 23.81 5.36 12.72
N TYR A 85 22.55 4.96 12.64
CA TYR A 85 21.88 4.63 11.39
C TYR A 85 21.90 5.81 10.42
N SER A 86 21.56 7.01 10.90
CA SER A 86 21.59 8.23 10.10
C SER A 86 23.00 8.53 9.57
N ARG A 87 24.03 8.37 10.41
CA ARG A 87 25.43 8.54 9.98
C ARG A 87 25.79 7.55 8.86
N ARG A 88 25.45 6.27 9.02
CA ARG A 88 25.71 5.22 8.03
C ARG A 88 24.98 5.51 6.71
N LYS A 89 23.71 5.88 6.76
CA LYS A 89 22.94 6.26 5.55
C LYS A 89 23.54 7.45 4.82
N MET A 90 24.03 8.46 5.55
CA MET A 90 24.71 9.59 4.94
C MET A 90 26.08 9.22 4.35
N GLN A 91 26.76 8.22 4.89
CA GLN A 91 27.98 7.68 4.29
C GLN A 91 27.67 6.95 2.98
N GLU A 92 26.73 6.00 2.99
CA GLU A 92 26.27 5.26 1.80
C GLU A 92 25.85 6.22 0.67
N HIS A 93 25.10 7.28 1.00
CA HIS A 93 24.71 8.28 0.02
C HIS A 93 25.91 9.02 -0.59
N ARG A 94 26.91 9.40 0.22
CA ARG A 94 28.11 10.06 -0.29
C ARG A 94 28.91 9.14 -1.20
N GLU A 95 29.09 7.88 -0.81
CA GLU A 95 29.76 6.86 -1.62
C GLU A 95 29.05 6.70 -2.98
N TRP A 96 27.73 6.57 -2.98
CA TRP A 96 26.93 6.53 -4.21
C TRP A 96 27.09 7.78 -5.08
N GLN A 97 27.06 8.98 -4.49
CA GLN A 97 27.28 10.24 -5.23
C GLN A 97 28.67 10.31 -5.86
N THR A 98 29.71 9.85 -5.14
CA THR A 98 31.08 9.82 -5.68
C THR A 98 31.21 8.85 -6.84
N ASP A 99 30.59 7.67 -6.74
CA ASP A 99 30.57 6.67 -7.80
C ASP A 99 29.84 7.21 -9.06
N LEU A 100 28.64 7.77 -8.90
CA LEU A 100 27.90 8.39 -10.00
C LEU A 100 28.68 9.52 -10.67
N THR A 101 29.26 10.42 -9.87
CA THR A 101 30.06 11.54 -10.38
C THR A 101 31.26 11.03 -11.18
N THR A 102 31.92 9.98 -10.71
CA THR A 102 33.06 9.35 -11.38
C THR A 102 32.63 8.74 -12.72
N LYS A 103 31.52 7.98 -12.74
CA LYS A 103 30.94 7.40 -13.95
C LYS A 103 30.58 8.47 -14.98
N LEU A 104 30.01 9.60 -14.56
CA LEU A 104 29.69 10.72 -15.45
C LEU A 104 30.95 11.36 -16.04
N LYS A 105 31.99 11.61 -15.23
CA LYS A 105 33.27 12.16 -15.71
C LYS A 105 33.92 11.23 -16.74
N LEU A 106 33.94 9.93 -16.46
CA LEU A 106 34.49 8.93 -17.37
C LEU A 106 33.67 8.82 -18.66
N LYS A 107 32.34 8.87 -18.59
CA LYS A 107 31.45 8.91 -19.76
C LYS A 107 31.79 10.10 -20.66
N LEU A 108 31.92 11.30 -20.10
CA LEU A 108 32.23 12.51 -20.87
C LEU A 108 33.63 12.45 -21.49
N ALA A 109 34.63 11.98 -20.74
CA ALA A 109 35.99 11.79 -21.26
C ALA A 109 36.02 10.77 -22.41
N ALA A 110 35.26 9.68 -22.31
CA ALA A 110 35.15 8.68 -23.36
C ALA A 110 34.50 9.26 -24.64
N ILE A 111 33.43 10.05 -24.52
CA ILE A 111 32.80 10.72 -25.66
C ILE A 111 33.77 11.70 -26.33
N ALA A 112 34.55 12.45 -25.54
CA ALA A 112 35.55 13.38 -26.07
C ALA A 112 36.71 12.69 -26.81
N ALA A 113 37.02 11.44 -26.45
CA ALA A 113 38.06 10.66 -27.11
C ALA A 113 37.60 10.01 -28.43
N LEU A 114 36.31 10.04 -28.76
CA LEU A 114 35.77 9.46 -29.99
C LEU A 114 36.06 10.35 -31.22
N PRO A 115 36.16 9.76 -32.42
CA PRO A 115 36.13 10.50 -33.68
C PRO A 115 34.85 11.35 -33.82
N PRO A 116 34.89 12.47 -34.56
CA PRO A 116 33.81 13.47 -34.57
C PRO A 116 32.45 12.92 -35.03
N HIS A 117 32.45 11.98 -35.99
CA HIS A 117 31.21 11.38 -36.48
C HIS A 117 30.54 10.46 -35.43
N LEU A 118 31.32 9.74 -34.63
CA LEU A 118 30.80 8.89 -33.55
C LEU A 118 30.44 9.72 -32.32
N ALA A 119 31.21 10.78 -32.03
CA ALA A 119 30.91 11.70 -30.93
C ALA A 119 29.57 12.40 -31.13
N ALA A 120 29.23 12.81 -32.36
CA ALA A 120 27.93 13.41 -32.68
C ALA A 120 26.77 12.43 -32.46
N ALA A 121 26.92 11.16 -32.88
CA ALA A 121 25.90 10.13 -32.66
C ALA A 121 25.73 9.80 -31.16
N ALA A 122 26.82 9.72 -30.41
CA ALA A 122 26.81 9.39 -28.97
C ALA A 122 26.24 10.50 -28.07
N GLN A 123 26.15 11.73 -28.56
CA GLN A 123 25.55 12.86 -27.82
C GLN A 123 24.02 12.89 -27.89
N VAL A 124 23.42 12.16 -28.83
CA VAL A 124 21.96 12.07 -28.95
C VAL A 124 21.41 11.34 -27.71
N PRO A 125 20.43 11.92 -27.00
CA PRO A 125 19.79 11.23 -25.88
C PRO A 125 19.04 9.99 -26.38
N ASP A 126 19.17 8.90 -25.63
CA ASP A 126 18.44 7.66 -25.88
C ASP A 126 17.10 7.70 -25.15
N ASP A 127 16.01 7.68 -25.91
CA ASP A 127 14.63 7.68 -25.41
C ASP A 127 14.04 6.26 -25.37
N GLU A 128 14.82 5.21 -25.68
CA GLU A 128 14.36 3.83 -25.57
C GLU A 128 14.04 3.46 -24.11
N LEU A 129 12.90 2.80 -23.93
CA LEU A 129 12.48 2.31 -22.62
C LEU A 129 13.34 1.11 -22.19
N PHE A 130 13.50 0.93 -20.88
CA PHE A 130 14.11 -0.28 -20.37
C PHE A 130 13.36 -1.53 -20.85
N PRO A 131 14.08 -2.61 -21.20
CA PRO A 131 13.45 -3.79 -21.76
C PRO A 131 12.61 -4.51 -20.69
N LEU A 132 11.44 -5.02 -21.07
CA LEU A 132 10.45 -5.59 -20.14
C LEU A 132 10.93 -6.85 -19.42
N ASN A 133 11.95 -7.52 -19.95
CA ASN A 133 12.59 -8.70 -19.34
C ASN A 133 13.65 -8.35 -18.27
N ARG A 134 13.88 -7.07 -17.97
CA ARG A 134 14.81 -6.65 -16.93
C ARG A 134 14.27 -7.03 -15.55
N GLN A 135 14.85 -8.07 -14.95
CA GLN A 135 14.45 -8.53 -13.61
C GLN A 135 14.96 -7.59 -12.52
N MET A 136 14.14 -7.37 -11.50
CA MET A 136 14.56 -6.73 -10.26
C MET A 136 15.19 -7.77 -9.33
N PHE A 137 15.99 -7.29 -8.37
CA PHE A 137 16.55 -8.14 -7.34
C PHE A 137 15.42 -8.73 -6.49
N ASN A 138 15.43 -10.06 -6.34
CA ASN A 138 14.53 -10.79 -5.46
C ASN A 138 15.28 -11.17 -4.18
N ASP A 139 14.57 -11.28 -3.05
CA ASP A 139 15.17 -11.68 -1.77
C ASP A 139 15.75 -13.11 -1.80
N THR A 140 15.19 -14.00 -2.62
CA THR A 140 15.66 -15.37 -2.84
C THR A 140 15.92 -15.58 -4.34
N PRO A 141 17.02 -16.28 -4.72
CA PRO A 141 17.28 -16.55 -6.13
C PRO A 141 16.15 -17.35 -6.77
N PRO A 142 15.87 -17.12 -8.06
CA PRO A 142 14.82 -17.86 -8.76
C PRO A 142 15.25 -19.30 -9.05
N ILE A 143 14.28 -20.16 -9.34
CA ILE A 143 14.51 -21.55 -9.74
C ILE A 143 15.33 -21.60 -11.04
N GLU A 144 16.16 -22.63 -11.20
CA GLU A 144 16.90 -22.88 -12.44
C GLU A 144 15.96 -22.85 -13.66
N GLY A 145 16.34 -22.10 -14.70
CA GLY A 145 15.54 -21.92 -15.92
C GLY A 145 14.49 -20.80 -15.86
N PHE A 146 14.31 -20.11 -14.73
CA PHE A 146 13.38 -18.98 -14.61
C PHE A 146 13.81 -17.79 -15.49
N GLY A 147 12.91 -17.35 -16.38
CA GLY A 147 13.17 -16.23 -17.30
C GLY A 147 13.83 -16.64 -18.62
N GLN A 148 14.16 -17.92 -18.84
CA GLN A 148 14.47 -18.41 -20.18
C GLN A 148 13.19 -18.41 -21.01
N ALA A 149 13.21 -17.81 -22.21
CA ALA A 149 12.13 -17.99 -23.17
C ALA A 149 11.93 -19.49 -23.41
N PRO A 150 10.70 -20.02 -23.46
CA PRO A 150 10.51 -21.43 -23.75
C PRO A 150 11.18 -21.71 -25.08
N VAL A 151 12.25 -22.53 -25.07
CA VAL A 151 12.75 -23.18 -26.27
C VAL A 151 11.52 -23.83 -26.88
N ALA A 152 11.14 -23.36 -28.07
CA ALA A 152 9.89 -23.69 -28.70
C ALA A 152 9.60 -25.19 -28.52
N ALA A 153 8.55 -25.52 -27.76
CA ALA A 153 7.96 -26.85 -27.76
C ALA A 153 7.23 -27.08 -29.09
N GLN A 154 7.93 -26.88 -30.21
CA GLN A 154 7.60 -27.48 -31.48
C GLN A 154 8.05 -28.93 -31.39
N GLN A 155 7.15 -29.79 -30.91
CA GLN A 155 6.95 -31.19 -31.31
C GLN A 155 6.24 -31.94 -30.18
N GLY A 156 4.93 -32.07 -30.31
CA GLY A 156 4.13 -32.87 -29.38
C GLY A 156 2.68 -32.43 -29.39
N GLY A 157 1.99 -32.60 -30.53
CA GLY A 157 0.55 -32.39 -30.60
C GLY A 157 -0.14 -33.22 -29.52
N ARG A 158 -0.75 -32.56 -28.53
CA ARG A 158 -1.62 -33.23 -27.57
C ARG A 158 -2.88 -33.65 -28.31
N LYS A 159 -2.95 -34.92 -28.73
CA LYS A 159 -4.19 -35.52 -29.20
C LYS A 159 -5.18 -35.51 -28.03
N LEU A 160 -6.14 -34.61 -28.08
CA LEU A 160 -7.32 -34.65 -27.21
C LEU A 160 -8.08 -35.94 -27.53
N GLY A 161 -7.95 -36.95 -26.68
CA GLY A 161 -8.68 -38.20 -26.81
C GLY A 161 -10.16 -37.97 -26.59
N THR A 162 -10.96 -38.04 -27.65
CA THR A 162 -12.42 -38.13 -27.56
C THR A 162 -12.77 -39.48 -26.96
N LYS A 163 -13.32 -39.50 -25.75
CA LYS A 163 -13.85 -40.72 -25.13
C LYS A 163 -15.10 -41.11 -25.91
N HIS A 164 -15.06 -42.22 -26.66
CA HIS A 164 -16.26 -42.83 -27.21
C HIS A 164 -17.10 -43.37 -26.06
N ARG A 165 -18.37 -42.99 -26.05
CA ARG A 165 -19.42 -43.44 -25.14
C ARG A 165 -20.02 -44.74 -25.64
#